data_AF-A4N6E3-F1
#
_entry.id   AF-A4N6E3-F1
#
_cell.length_a   1.000
_cell.length_b   1.000
_cell.length_c   1.000
_cell.angle_alpha   90.00
_cell.angle_beta   90.00
_cell.angle_gamma   90.00
#
_symmetry.space_group_name_H-M   'P 1'
#
loop_
_entity.id
_entity.type
_entity.pdbx_description
1 polymer ?
#
loop_
_entity_poly.entity_id
_entity_poly.type
_entity_poly.pdbx_seq_one_letter_code
_entity_poly.pdbx_strand_id
1 'polypeptide(L)'
;MTDDVERAMQQPQGSFFMDDAKGFQAISAKALMKVLEKYEKSDRTSQAENIANGFVSRGDAQNHAEISTNLKNQTGIDLSAYLRNSPNVVERVNELTVSNIQLIKSIRTQYLDKVQNAVTQAMVQGTLNKDLAEQLKKLGKDVESRAMLIARDQSSKLNAALTRARHEEVGIKKYMWSTSGDERVRESHAEKDGLIFEYTNPPADTGHPGHDVNCRCVQIPVLDNNEQIVKNSLIVSQQEKQQMRSEWSDDFPDTIIDRKLGDATSHPLYENAKKGSIEDAYQLAKDLVTDDAVNKLKQLVGNKNAILIPVHAEEAVGRNMIPVAIATVLSKKLHIPVDLSIVQATKVSRTGGDGWHRLVYSPAFDGMVPKDKYAIILDDTQTQGGTLASLKGYIEENKGKVIASYALTGKQYSVQLRLSKDTLAELRSKYGELESWWKKEFGYDFSRLTEWEARFIINSRKTPDEVRNTILARKQA
;
A
#
# COMPACT_ATOMS: atom_id res chain seq x y z
N MET A 1 -8.91 6.38 26.38
CA MET A 1 -10.20 6.97 26.82
C MET A 1 -11.20 5.88 27.15
N THR A 2 -11.50 4.96 26.23
CA THR A 2 -12.25 3.73 26.50
C THR A 2 -11.62 2.93 27.65
N ASP A 3 -10.32 2.66 27.57
CA ASP A 3 -9.57 1.93 28.61
C ASP A 3 -9.54 2.68 29.96
N ASP A 4 -9.62 4.01 29.96
CA ASP A 4 -9.56 4.81 31.18
C ASP A 4 -10.89 4.82 31.92
N VAL A 5 -12.02 4.80 31.19
CA VAL A 5 -13.37 4.63 31.73
C VAL A 5 -13.53 3.20 32.24
N GLU A 6 -13.10 2.20 31.46
CA GLU A 6 -13.09 0.80 31.91
C GLU A 6 -12.21 0.60 33.15
N ARG A 7 -11.03 1.23 33.19
CA ARG A 7 -10.13 1.17 34.36
C ARG A 7 -10.68 1.91 35.57
N ALA A 8 -11.39 3.04 35.38
CA ALA A 8 -12.11 3.72 36.45
C ALA A 8 -13.23 2.86 37.03
N MET A 9 -13.85 2.01 36.20
CA MET A 9 -14.80 1.01 36.67
C MET A 9 -14.11 -0.15 37.40
N GLN A 10 -12.85 -0.50 37.09
CA GLN A 10 -12.13 -1.66 37.64
C GLN A 10 -11.31 -1.39 38.93
N GLN A 11 -11.24 -0.15 39.45
CA GLN A 11 -10.39 0.11 40.63
C GLN A 11 -10.98 -0.47 41.94
N PRO A 12 -10.24 -1.33 42.67
CA PRO A 12 -10.76 -2.09 43.81
C PRO A 12 -10.74 -1.34 45.16
N GLN A 13 -10.46 -0.04 45.21
CA GLN A 13 -10.23 0.70 46.48
C GLN A 13 -11.32 1.73 46.83
N GLY A 14 -12.56 1.52 46.40
CA GLY A 14 -13.68 2.30 46.92
C GLY A 14 -15.03 1.83 46.41
N SER A 15 -15.76 1.07 47.24
CA SER A 15 -17.21 0.73 47.21
C SER A 15 -17.93 0.53 45.86
N PHE A 16 -17.22 0.34 44.73
CA PHE A 16 -17.81 0.36 43.39
C PHE A 16 -18.45 -0.98 42.98
N PHE A 17 -18.06 -2.08 43.66
CA PHE A 17 -18.51 -3.45 43.39
C PHE A 17 -19.05 -4.18 44.63
N MET A 18 -19.73 -3.49 45.55
CA MET A 18 -20.62 -4.23 46.45
C MET A 18 -21.94 -4.45 45.71
N ASP A 19 -22.11 -5.65 45.17
CA ASP A 19 -23.40 -6.22 44.78
C ASP A 19 -24.26 -6.38 46.04
N ASP A 20 -24.75 -5.26 46.56
CA ASP A 20 -25.90 -5.27 47.43
C ASP A 20 -27.13 -5.37 46.52
N ALA A 21 -28.16 -6.09 46.95
CA ALA A 21 -29.38 -6.42 46.18
C ALA A 21 -30.25 -5.21 45.73
N LYS A 22 -29.69 -4.00 45.64
CA LYS A 22 -30.32 -2.70 45.37
C LYS A 22 -29.61 -1.89 44.25
N GLY A 23 -29.28 -2.50 43.12
CA GLY A 23 -28.93 -1.79 41.86
C GLY A 23 -27.78 -0.74 41.90
N PHE A 24 -27.59 -0.01 40.80
CA PHE A 24 -26.61 1.09 40.71
C PHE A 24 -27.02 2.28 41.60
N GLN A 25 -26.32 2.48 42.74
CA GLN A 25 -26.64 3.53 43.71
C GLN A 25 -26.27 4.95 43.23
N ALA A 26 -27.00 5.97 43.69
CA ALA A 26 -26.74 7.38 43.34
C ALA A 26 -25.31 7.87 43.69
N ILE A 27 -24.62 7.22 44.63
CA ILE A 27 -23.26 7.56 45.04
C ILE A 27 -22.22 7.11 43.98
N SER A 28 -22.40 5.94 43.37
CA SER A 28 -21.52 5.45 42.29
C SER A 28 -21.73 6.26 41.00
N ALA A 29 -22.96 6.66 40.72
CA ALA A 29 -23.30 7.58 39.63
C ALA A 29 -22.57 8.93 39.76
N LYS A 30 -22.62 9.54 40.95
CA LYS A 30 -22.02 10.85 41.23
C LYS A 30 -20.48 10.82 41.13
N ALA A 31 -19.85 9.73 41.57
CA ALA A 31 -18.41 9.54 41.43
C ALA A 31 -18.00 9.39 39.96
N LEU A 32 -18.73 8.60 39.17
CA LEU A 32 -18.49 8.43 37.75
C LEU A 32 -18.67 9.74 36.97
N MET A 33 -19.72 10.49 37.26
CA MET A 33 -19.95 11.83 36.70
C MET A 33 -18.80 12.80 37.00
N LYS A 34 -18.25 12.78 38.22
CA LYS A 34 -17.10 13.61 38.59
C LYS A 34 -15.83 13.25 37.81
N VAL A 35 -15.65 11.97 37.49
CA VAL A 35 -14.55 11.51 36.62
C VAL A 35 -14.76 12.00 35.19
N LEU A 36 -15.98 11.89 34.65
CA LEU A 36 -16.32 12.37 33.31
C LEU A 36 -16.12 13.88 33.17
N GLU A 37 -16.57 14.69 34.15
CA GLU A 37 -16.33 16.14 34.18
C GLU A 37 -14.84 16.49 34.18
N LYS A 38 -14.01 15.72 34.91
CA LYS A 38 -12.56 15.92 34.93
C LYS A 38 -11.95 15.63 33.55
N TYR A 39 -12.44 14.61 32.84
CA TYR A 39 -12.00 14.31 31.47
C TYR A 39 -12.48 15.34 30.47
N GLU A 40 -13.69 15.86 30.62
CA GLU A 40 -14.24 16.92 29.79
C GLU A 40 -13.41 18.22 29.90
N LYS A 41 -13.02 18.57 31.13
CA LYS A 41 -12.17 19.73 31.45
C LYS A 41 -10.70 19.55 31.05
N SER A 42 -10.26 18.34 30.68
CA SER A 42 -8.89 18.13 30.18
C SER A 42 -8.78 18.69 28.76
N ASP A 43 -7.99 19.76 28.61
CA ASP A 43 -7.73 20.34 27.29
C ASP A 43 -6.82 19.41 26.50
N ARG A 44 -7.39 18.79 25.47
CA ARG A 44 -6.69 17.93 24.50
C ARG A 44 -6.68 18.56 23.11
N THR A 45 -6.95 19.87 23.01
CA THR A 45 -7.03 20.58 21.74
C THR A 45 -5.72 20.48 20.97
N SER A 46 -4.58 20.65 21.64
CA SER A 46 -3.25 20.52 21.02
C SER A 46 -2.98 19.10 20.48
N GLN A 47 -3.53 18.06 21.11
CA GLN A 47 -3.40 16.68 20.60
C GLN A 47 -4.22 16.48 19.33
N ALA A 48 -5.45 16.99 19.29
CA ALA A 48 -6.31 16.94 18.11
C ALA A 48 -5.69 17.71 16.93
N GLU A 49 -5.13 18.89 17.20
CA GLU A 49 -4.40 19.71 16.22
C GLU A 49 -3.18 18.97 15.68
N ASN A 50 -2.33 18.40 16.53
CA ASN A 50 -1.15 17.66 16.10
C ASN A 50 -1.50 16.44 15.23
N ILE A 51 -2.56 15.70 15.59
CA ILE A 51 -3.03 14.55 14.81
C ILE A 51 -3.56 15.01 13.44
N ALA A 52 -4.41 16.04 13.41
CA ALA A 52 -4.98 16.57 12.18
C ALA A 52 -3.91 17.16 11.26
N ASN A 53 -3.01 18.00 11.79
CA ASN A 53 -1.89 18.58 11.06
C ASN A 53 -0.98 17.49 10.47
N GLY A 54 -0.62 16.49 11.27
CA GLY A 54 0.20 15.38 10.80
C GLY A 54 -0.50 14.54 9.73
N PHE A 55 -1.79 14.29 9.87
CA PHE A 55 -2.60 13.57 8.88
C PHE A 55 -2.66 14.31 7.54
N VAL A 56 -3.03 15.59 7.58
CA VAL A 56 -3.14 16.42 6.38
C VAL A 56 -1.79 16.61 5.71
N SER A 57 -0.72 16.89 6.47
CA SER A 57 0.62 17.09 5.91
C SER A 57 1.17 15.83 5.21
N ARG A 58 0.93 14.64 5.76
CA ARG A 58 1.32 13.38 5.10
C ARG A 58 0.50 13.13 3.84
N GLY A 59 -0.82 13.31 3.91
CA GLY A 59 -1.69 13.15 2.76
C GLY A 59 -1.37 14.14 1.65
N ASP A 60 -1.02 15.38 2.01
CA ASP A 60 -0.57 16.41 1.08
C ASP A 60 0.71 16.02 0.34
N ALA A 61 1.75 15.62 1.08
CA ALA A 61 3.01 15.18 0.50
C ALA A 61 2.83 13.95 -0.42
N GLN A 62 1.97 13.01 -0.03
CA GLN A 62 1.66 11.83 -0.85
C GLN A 62 0.92 12.21 -2.13
N ASN A 63 -0.17 12.97 -2.03
CA ASN A 63 -0.94 13.42 -3.19
C ASN A 63 -0.08 14.28 -4.13
N HIS A 64 0.85 15.08 -3.58
CA HIS A 64 1.78 15.88 -4.38
C HIS A 64 2.66 14.99 -5.26
N ALA A 65 3.24 13.94 -4.69
CA ALA A 65 4.09 13.00 -5.41
C ALA A 65 3.31 12.25 -6.49
N GLU A 66 2.11 11.78 -6.17
CA GLU A 66 1.22 11.06 -7.10
C GLU A 66 0.83 11.93 -8.30
N ILE A 67 0.26 13.12 -8.05
CA ILE A 67 -0.20 14.02 -9.11
C ILE A 67 0.95 14.55 -9.96
N SER A 68 2.09 14.90 -9.34
CA SER A 68 3.27 15.33 -10.08
C SER A 68 3.79 14.25 -11.02
N THR A 69 3.77 12.99 -10.57
CA THR A 69 4.18 11.84 -11.38
C THR A 69 3.20 11.58 -12.51
N ASN A 70 1.91 11.57 -12.21
CA ASN A 70 0.86 11.35 -13.21
C ASN A 70 0.92 12.41 -14.32
N LEU A 71 1.02 13.69 -13.96
CA LEU A 71 1.13 14.78 -14.93
C LEU A 71 2.44 14.75 -15.71
N LYS A 72 3.57 14.38 -15.07
CA LYS A 72 4.83 14.20 -15.77
C LYS A 72 4.77 13.06 -16.79
N ASN A 73 4.11 11.96 -16.45
CA ASN A 73 3.92 10.83 -17.37
C ASN A 73 3.02 11.21 -18.55
N GLN A 74 1.99 12.04 -18.32
CA GLN A 74 1.07 12.47 -19.39
C GLN A 74 1.63 13.62 -20.27
N THR A 75 2.38 14.56 -19.68
CA THR A 75 2.85 15.78 -20.36
C THR A 75 4.32 15.75 -20.76
N GLY A 76 5.11 14.85 -20.17
CA GLY A 76 6.58 14.86 -20.25
C GLY A 76 7.25 15.96 -19.40
N ILE A 77 6.49 16.80 -18.71
CA ILE A 77 6.99 17.98 -17.98
C ILE A 77 6.92 17.74 -16.47
N ASP A 78 8.01 18.03 -15.76
CA ASP A 78 8.04 17.95 -14.30
C ASP A 78 7.42 19.20 -13.66
N LEU A 79 6.17 19.08 -13.23
CA LEU A 79 5.41 20.17 -12.58
C LEU A 79 5.48 20.12 -11.05
N SER A 80 6.33 19.26 -10.47
CA SER A 80 6.39 19.06 -9.02
C SER A 80 6.67 20.36 -8.25
N ALA A 81 7.54 21.22 -8.75
CA ALA A 81 7.84 22.51 -8.13
C ALA A 81 6.63 23.47 -8.12
N TYR A 82 5.79 23.42 -9.17
CA TYR A 82 4.60 24.27 -9.30
C TYR A 82 3.45 23.80 -8.42
N LEU A 83 3.32 22.49 -8.19
CA LEU A 83 2.21 21.87 -7.45
C LEU A 83 2.39 21.84 -5.93
N ARG A 84 3.57 22.25 -5.43
CA ARG A 84 3.94 22.11 -4.01
C ARG A 84 3.40 23.24 -3.13
N ASN A 85 3.49 24.47 -3.60
CA ASN A 85 3.27 25.68 -2.79
C ASN A 85 2.21 26.61 -3.42
N SER A 86 1.18 26.03 -4.02
CA SER A 86 0.08 26.78 -4.64
C SER A 86 -0.85 27.35 -3.56
N PRO A 87 -1.27 28.63 -3.65
CA PRO A 87 -2.19 29.23 -2.68
C PRO A 87 -3.49 28.44 -2.50
N ASN A 88 -4.06 27.92 -3.59
CA ASN A 88 -5.28 27.11 -3.59
C ASN A 88 -5.09 25.80 -2.79
N VAL A 89 -3.95 25.13 -2.96
CA VAL A 89 -3.62 23.89 -2.23
C VAL A 89 -3.43 24.17 -0.74
N VAL A 90 -2.75 25.26 -0.39
CA VAL A 90 -2.54 25.66 1.01
C VAL A 90 -3.86 26.00 1.70
N GLU A 91 -4.76 26.73 1.03
CA GLU A 91 -6.10 27.02 1.53
C GLU A 91 -6.86 25.72 1.80
N ARG A 92 -6.87 24.78 0.84
CA ARG A 92 -7.52 23.48 0.97
C ARG A 92 -6.98 22.63 2.13
N VAL A 93 -5.66 22.61 2.29
CA VAL A 93 -4.97 21.96 3.43
C VAL A 93 -5.45 22.54 4.76
N ASN A 94 -5.57 23.86 4.86
CA ASN A 94 -6.04 24.53 6.08
C ASN A 94 -7.50 24.21 6.39
N GLU A 95 -8.39 24.26 5.40
CA GLU A 95 -9.81 23.90 5.55
C GLU A 95 -9.99 22.47 6.08
N LEU A 96 -9.29 21.52 5.46
CA LEU A 96 -9.36 20.10 5.82
C LEU A 96 -8.77 19.85 7.21
N THR A 97 -7.73 20.59 7.58
CA THR A 97 -7.16 20.55 8.93
C THR A 97 -8.20 21.00 9.97
N VAL A 98 -8.85 22.15 9.75
CA VAL A 98 -9.88 22.69 10.64
C VAL A 98 -11.05 21.71 10.76
N SER A 99 -11.53 21.17 9.64
CA SER A 99 -12.59 20.16 9.60
C SER A 99 -12.22 18.90 10.41
N ASN A 100 -11.00 18.39 10.23
CA ASN A 100 -10.52 17.21 10.94
C ASN A 100 -10.40 17.45 12.45
N ILE A 101 -9.94 18.63 12.88
CA ILE A 101 -9.92 19.00 14.31
C ILE A 101 -11.33 18.96 14.88
N GLN A 102 -12.33 19.48 14.17
CA GLN A 102 -13.73 19.44 14.62
C GLN A 102 -14.28 18.01 14.68
N LEU A 103 -13.95 17.16 13.72
CA LEU A 103 -14.35 15.75 13.73
C LEU A 103 -13.74 15.01 14.94
N ILE A 104 -12.45 15.20 15.21
CA ILE A 104 -11.78 14.61 16.39
C ILE A 104 -12.43 15.10 17.68
N LYS A 105 -12.71 16.41 17.80
CA LYS A 105 -13.42 16.98 18.95
C LYS A 105 -14.83 16.37 19.09
N SER A 106 -15.56 16.19 17.98
CA SER A 106 -16.91 15.63 17.98
C SER A 106 -16.97 14.19 18.48
N ILE A 107 -15.95 13.36 18.19
CA ILE A 107 -15.86 11.98 18.67
C ILE A 107 -15.86 11.96 20.20
N ARG A 108 -15.07 12.85 20.82
CA ARG A 108 -14.98 12.97 22.27
C ARG A 108 -16.30 13.43 22.87
N THR A 109 -16.85 14.56 22.40
CA THR A 109 -18.07 15.15 22.97
C THR A 109 -19.24 14.17 22.87
N GLN A 110 -19.47 13.57 21.70
CA GLN A 110 -20.56 12.61 21.53
C GLN A 110 -20.39 11.34 22.36
N TYR A 111 -19.15 10.89 22.61
CA TYR A 111 -18.92 9.77 23.51
C TYR A 111 -19.27 10.12 24.95
N LEU A 112 -18.81 11.26 25.45
CA LEU A 112 -19.11 11.72 26.80
C LEU A 112 -20.62 11.90 27.02
N ASP A 113 -21.32 12.54 26.07
CA ASP A 113 -22.77 12.71 26.12
C ASP A 113 -23.51 11.37 26.20
N LYS A 114 -23.09 10.38 25.39
CA LYS A 114 -23.69 9.04 25.40
C LYS A 114 -23.43 8.29 26.70
N VAL A 115 -22.23 8.40 27.25
CA VAL A 115 -21.89 7.79 28.55
C VAL A 115 -22.72 8.43 29.65
N GLN A 116 -22.80 9.76 29.70
CA GLN A 116 -23.60 10.48 30.69
C GLN A 116 -25.08 10.08 30.61
N ASN A 117 -25.65 10.04 29.41
CA ASN A 117 -27.04 9.60 29.21
C ASN A 117 -27.27 8.16 29.68
N ALA A 118 -26.35 7.23 29.36
CA ALA A 118 -26.45 5.83 29.80
C ALA A 118 -26.41 5.71 31.34
N VAL A 119 -25.51 6.44 32.00
CA VAL A 119 -25.39 6.46 33.47
C VAL A 119 -26.63 7.06 34.12
N THR A 120 -27.16 8.16 33.59
CA THR A 120 -28.39 8.78 34.08
C THR A 120 -29.59 7.86 33.92
N GLN A 121 -29.73 7.18 32.77
CA GLN A 121 -30.81 6.21 32.54
C GLN A 121 -30.71 5.02 33.49
N ALA A 122 -29.53 4.45 33.68
CA ALA A 122 -29.31 3.32 34.58
C ALA A 122 -29.68 3.65 36.03
N MET A 123 -29.38 4.88 36.47
CA MET A 123 -29.75 5.37 37.80
C MET A 123 -31.26 5.53 37.97
N VAL A 124 -31.98 6.03 36.96
CA VAL A 124 -33.44 6.18 37.02
C VAL A 124 -34.14 4.81 36.99
N GLN A 125 -33.62 3.88 36.20
CA GLN A 125 -34.23 2.57 35.97
C GLN A 125 -33.80 1.50 36.99
N GLY A 126 -32.81 1.78 37.84
CA GLY A 126 -32.28 0.82 38.81
C GLY A 126 -31.52 -0.34 38.16
N THR A 127 -30.87 -0.10 37.01
CA THR A 127 -30.13 -1.11 36.26
C THR A 127 -28.96 -1.67 37.08
N LEU A 128 -28.63 -2.95 36.86
CA LEU A 128 -27.49 -3.60 37.51
C LEU A 128 -26.15 -3.06 36.97
N ASN A 129 -25.13 -3.03 37.83
CA ASN A 129 -23.80 -2.51 37.48
C ASN A 129 -23.17 -3.29 36.32
N LYS A 130 -23.41 -4.61 36.27
CA LYS A 130 -22.93 -5.48 35.19
C LYS A 130 -23.50 -5.08 33.84
N ASP A 131 -24.81 -4.83 33.76
CA ASP A 131 -25.49 -4.50 32.51
C ASP A 131 -25.07 -3.11 32.02
N LEU A 132 -24.89 -2.16 32.95
CA LEU A 132 -24.32 -0.84 32.63
C LEU A 132 -22.88 -0.96 32.09
N ALA A 133 -22.05 -1.82 32.69
CA ALA A 133 -20.69 -2.07 32.21
C ALA A 133 -20.68 -2.64 30.78
N GLU A 134 -21.56 -3.60 30.49
CA GLU A 134 -21.72 -4.15 29.14
C GLU A 134 -22.20 -3.09 28.14
N GLN A 135 -23.14 -2.23 28.53
CA GLN A 135 -23.63 -1.13 27.70
C GLN A 135 -22.53 -0.10 27.39
N LEU A 136 -21.72 0.29 28.40
CA LEU A 136 -20.60 1.21 28.22
C LEU A 136 -19.50 0.61 27.34
N LYS A 137 -19.23 -0.68 27.48
CA LYS A 137 -18.28 -1.41 26.61
C LYS A 137 -18.74 -1.42 25.16
N LYS A 138 -20.04 -1.64 24.92
CA LYS A 138 -20.64 -1.57 23.58
C LYS A 138 -20.52 -0.16 23.01
N LEU A 139 -20.84 0.88 23.80
CA LEU A 139 -20.67 2.28 23.39
C LEU A 139 -19.22 2.61 23.00
N GLY A 140 -18.25 2.06 23.73
CA GLY A 140 -16.83 2.17 23.37
C GLY A 140 -16.51 1.61 21.98
N LYS A 141 -16.99 0.38 21.69
CA LYS A 141 -16.82 -0.25 20.36
C LYS A 141 -17.50 0.51 19.22
N ASP A 142 -18.68 1.07 19.46
CA ASP A 142 -19.40 1.87 18.48
C ASP A 142 -18.63 3.15 18.14
N VAL A 143 -18.01 3.78 19.15
CA VAL A 143 -17.18 4.97 18.97
C VAL A 143 -15.88 4.64 18.23
N GLU A 144 -15.25 3.51 18.52
CA GLU A 144 -14.08 3.04 17.77
C GLU A 144 -14.42 2.80 16.29
N SER A 145 -15.55 2.14 16.02
CA SER A 145 -16.04 1.91 14.66
C SER A 145 -16.32 3.22 13.91
N ARG A 146 -16.90 4.21 14.61
CA ARG A 146 -17.11 5.56 14.06
C ARG A 146 -15.79 6.28 13.79
N ALA A 147 -14.82 6.20 14.69
CA ALA A 147 -13.50 6.81 14.50
C ALA A 147 -12.78 6.22 13.29
N MET A 148 -12.85 4.90 13.11
CA MET A 148 -12.30 4.20 11.95
C MET A 148 -13.00 4.59 10.64
N LEU A 149 -14.32 4.74 10.65
CA LEU A 149 -15.07 5.23 9.50
C LEU A 149 -14.66 6.65 9.13
N ILE A 150 -14.57 7.55 10.11
CA ILE A 150 -14.12 8.94 9.92
C ILE A 150 -12.71 8.96 9.34
N ALA A 151 -11.76 8.21 9.90
CA ALA A 151 -10.38 8.20 9.42
C ALA A 151 -10.28 7.79 7.93
N ARG A 152 -11.00 6.74 7.52
CA ARG A 152 -11.04 6.30 6.12
C ARG A 152 -11.70 7.34 5.21
N ASP A 153 -12.85 7.85 5.62
CA ASP A 153 -13.61 8.86 4.89
C ASP A 153 -12.82 10.15 4.66
N GLN A 154 -12.15 10.64 5.71
CA GLN A 154 -11.33 11.84 5.63
C GLN A 154 -10.08 11.64 4.76
N SER A 155 -9.54 10.42 4.66
CA SER A 155 -8.43 10.12 3.76
C SER A 155 -8.84 10.27 2.29
N SER A 156 -9.99 9.72 1.91
CA SER A 156 -10.50 9.83 0.56
C SER A 156 -10.87 11.27 0.19
N LYS A 157 -11.53 11.99 1.11
CA LYS A 157 -11.90 13.40 0.92
C LYS A 157 -10.70 14.31 0.78
N LEU A 158 -9.69 14.10 1.61
CA LEU A 158 -8.41 14.82 1.52
C LEU A 158 -7.78 14.63 0.15
N ASN A 159 -7.64 13.38 -0.30
CA ASN A 159 -7.03 13.07 -1.59
C ASN A 159 -7.79 13.74 -2.75
N ALA A 160 -9.11 13.56 -2.79
CA ALA A 160 -9.96 14.15 -3.82
C ALA A 160 -9.92 15.68 -3.86
N ALA A 161 -9.90 16.32 -2.69
CA ALA A 161 -9.85 17.77 -2.55
C ALA A 161 -8.52 18.35 -3.05
N LEU A 162 -7.40 17.70 -2.72
CA LEU A 162 -6.06 18.11 -3.12
C LEU A 162 -5.80 17.84 -4.61
N THR A 163 -6.23 16.68 -5.12
CA THR A 163 -6.15 16.36 -6.55
C THR A 163 -6.84 17.44 -7.39
N ARG A 164 -8.07 17.81 -7.01
CA ARG A 164 -8.80 18.88 -7.68
C ARG A 164 -8.05 20.22 -7.63
N ALA A 165 -7.62 20.65 -6.44
CA ALA A 165 -6.91 21.92 -6.28
C ALA A 165 -5.64 21.98 -7.15
N ARG A 166 -4.90 20.86 -7.23
CA ARG A 166 -3.70 20.72 -8.07
C ARG A 166 -4.01 20.73 -9.55
N HIS A 167 -5.07 20.04 -9.98
CA HIS A 167 -5.51 20.04 -11.38
C HIS A 167 -5.92 21.44 -11.83
N GLU A 168 -6.72 22.13 -11.02
CA GLU A 168 -7.15 23.51 -11.29
C GLU A 168 -5.95 24.46 -11.40
N GLU A 169 -4.92 24.30 -10.55
CA GLU A 169 -3.71 25.13 -10.57
C GLU A 169 -2.94 25.03 -11.89
N VAL A 170 -2.90 23.84 -12.50
CA VAL A 170 -2.23 23.62 -13.79
C VAL A 170 -3.17 23.78 -14.99
N GLY A 171 -4.37 24.33 -14.76
CA GLY A 171 -5.33 24.66 -15.80
C GLY A 171 -6.15 23.49 -16.35
N ILE A 172 -6.19 22.36 -15.65
CA ILE A 172 -6.96 21.18 -16.04
C ILE A 172 -8.43 21.38 -15.66
N LYS A 173 -9.30 21.35 -16.67
CA LYS A 173 -10.73 21.61 -16.51
C LYS A 173 -11.58 20.35 -16.40
N LYS A 174 -11.08 19.24 -16.96
CA LYS A 174 -11.79 17.98 -17.11
C LYS A 174 -11.06 16.86 -16.39
N TYR A 175 -11.82 15.91 -15.88
CA TYR A 175 -11.31 14.67 -15.31
C TYR A 175 -12.16 13.50 -15.78
N MET A 176 -11.52 12.34 -15.91
CA MET A 176 -12.19 11.05 -16.06
C MET A 176 -12.40 10.46 -14.67
N TRP A 177 -13.61 9.99 -14.40
CA TRP A 177 -13.94 9.30 -13.17
C TRP A 177 -13.38 7.88 -13.20
N SER A 178 -12.67 7.46 -12.17
CA SER A 178 -12.18 6.09 -12.04
C SER A 178 -12.53 5.51 -10.68
N THR A 179 -13.12 4.32 -10.67
CA THR A 179 -13.53 3.59 -9.47
C THR A 179 -12.50 2.53 -9.08
N SER A 180 -12.60 2.00 -7.86
CA SER A 180 -11.78 0.85 -7.43
C SER A 180 -12.17 -0.47 -8.12
N GLY A 181 -13.31 -0.53 -8.82
CA GLY A 181 -13.78 -1.72 -9.53
C GLY A 181 -14.17 -2.93 -8.68
N ASP A 182 -14.31 -2.78 -7.36
CA ASP A 182 -14.68 -3.89 -6.45
C ASP A 182 -16.15 -3.87 -6.03
N GLU A 183 -16.57 -4.97 -5.38
CA GLU A 183 -17.94 -5.20 -4.90
C GLU A 183 -18.50 -4.13 -3.93
N ARG A 184 -17.65 -3.28 -3.35
CA ARG A 184 -18.06 -2.21 -2.43
C ARG A 184 -18.24 -0.87 -3.15
N VAL A 185 -17.96 -0.80 -4.44
CA VAL A 185 -18.30 0.36 -5.27
C VAL A 185 -19.82 0.40 -5.44
N ARG A 186 -20.42 1.57 -5.19
CA ARG A 186 -21.86 1.78 -5.38
C ARG A 186 -22.18 1.73 -6.87
N GLU A 187 -23.36 1.22 -7.21
CA GLU A 187 -23.83 1.15 -8.61
C GLU A 187 -23.77 2.53 -9.29
N SER A 188 -24.25 3.59 -8.62
CA SER A 188 -24.18 4.96 -9.13
C SER A 188 -22.76 5.50 -9.35
N HIS A 189 -21.74 4.91 -8.72
CA HIS A 189 -20.33 5.26 -8.95
C HIS A 189 -19.73 4.42 -10.07
N ALA A 190 -20.09 3.13 -10.15
CA ALA A 190 -19.65 2.22 -11.20
C ALA A 190 -20.14 2.67 -12.58
N GLU A 191 -21.37 3.18 -12.68
CA GLU A 191 -21.92 3.76 -13.92
C GLU A 191 -21.15 4.98 -14.43
N LYS A 192 -20.40 5.66 -13.54
CA LYS A 192 -19.60 6.83 -13.88
C LYS A 192 -18.17 6.47 -14.30
N ASP A 193 -17.75 5.22 -14.11
CA ASP A 193 -16.39 4.77 -14.43
C ASP A 193 -16.05 5.01 -15.91
N GLY A 194 -14.93 5.67 -16.16
CA GLY A 194 -14.48 6.05 -17.51
C GLY A 194 -15.19 7.26 -18.12
N LEU A 195 -16.23 7.83 -17.48
CA LEU A 195 -16.90 9.04 -17.97
C LEU A 195 -16.09 10.29 -17.62
N ILE A 196 -16.14 11.28 -18.53
CA ILE A 196 -15.43 12.56 -18.39
C ILE A 196 -16.40 13.62 -17.87
N PHE A 197 -15.98 14.32 -16.83
CA PHE A 197 -16.71 15.43 -16.22
C PHE A 197 -15.85 16.67 -16.14
N GLU A 198 -16.49 17.83 -16.12
CA GLU A 198 -15.82 19.10 -15.84
C GLU A 198 -15.82 19.38 -14.34
N TYR A 199 -14.74 19.98 -13.84
CA TYR A 199 -14.69 20.44 -12.44
C TYR A 199 -15.80 21.43 -12.10
N THR A 200 -16.24 22.21 -13.07
CA THR A 200 -17.32 23.19 -12.97
C THR A 200 -18.72 22.58 -13.08
N ASN A 201 -18.84 21.36 -13.60
CA ASN A 201 -20.13 20.70 -13.82
C ASN A 201 -20.10 19.22 -13.38
N PRO A 202 -20.02 18.96 -12.06
CA PRO A 202 -20.06 17.59 -11.55
C PRO A 202 -21.42 16.91 -11.73
N PRO A 203 -21.47 15.57 -11.66
CA PRO A 203 -22.72 14.83 -11.49
C PRO A 203 -23.55 15.38 -10.32
N ALA A 204 -24.82 15.70 -10.59
CA ALA A 204 -25.71 16.30 -9.59
C ALA A 204 -26.05 15.37 -8.41
N ASP A 205 -25.96 14.05 -8.62
CA ASP A 205 -26.32 13.03 -7.64
C ASP A 205 -25.19 12.72 -6.65
N THR A 206 -23.97 12.54 -7.15
CA THR A 206 -22.80 12.10 -6.34
C THR A 206 -21.78 13.21 -6.06
N GLY A 207 -21.85 14.34 -6.78
CA GLY A 207 -20.75 15.31 -6.83
C GLY A 207 -19.49 14.73 -7.49
N HIS A 208 -18.31 15.15 -7.02
CA HIS A 208 -17.02 14.64 -7.50
C HIS A 208 -16.59 13.33 -6.79
N PRO A 209 -15.65 12.56 -7.38
CA PRO A 209 -15.03 11.44 -6.67
C PRO A 209 -14.50 11.88 -5.30
N GLY A 210 -14.80 11.11 -4.26
CA GLY A 210 -14.39 11.40 -2.87
C GLY A 210 -15.41 12.19 -2.03
N HIS A 211 -16.50 12.71 -2.59
CA HIS A 211 -17.51 13.44 -1.81
C HIS A 211 -18.38 12.52 -0.93
N ASP A 212 -18.84 11.40 -1.51
CA ASP A 212 -19.66 10.43 -0.78
C ASP A 212 -18.88 9.72 0.32
N VAL A 213 -19.61 9.32 1.37
CA VAL A 213 -19.02 8.65 2.53
C VAL A 213 -18.26 7.39 2.11
N ASN A 214 -17.01 7.28 2.57
CA ASN A 214 -16.15 6.11 2.28
C ASN A 214 -16.00 5.83 0.77
N CYS A 215 -16.10 6.86 -0.08
CA CYS A 215 -15.83 6.76 -1.50
C CYS A 215 -14.35 6.45 -1.74
N ARG A 216 -14.05 5.65 -2.76
CA ARG A 216 -12.67 5.27 -3.16
C ARG A 216 -12.41 5.52 -4.64
N CYS A 217 -13.26 6.34 -5.25
CA CYS A 217 -13.12 6.78 -6.63
C CYS A 217 -12.09 7.92 -6.69
N VAL A 218 -11.40 8.02 -7.82
CA VAL A 218 -10.34 9.00 -8.08
C VAL A 218 -10.64 9.82 -9.33
N GLN A 219 -9.97 10.95 -9.44
CA GLN A 219 -10.08 11.89 -10.57
C GLN A 219 -8.82 11.76 -11.42
N ILE A 220 -8.94 11.26 -12.65
CA ILE A 220 -7.81 11.17 -13.58
C ILE A 220 -7.85 12.41 -14.49
N PRO A 221 -6.78 13.22 -14.59
CA PRO A 221 -6.82 14.45 -15.38
C PRO A 221 -7.03 14.17 -16.87
N VAL A 222 -7.81 15.02 -17.54
CA VAL A 222 -7.96 15.03 -19.00
C VAL A 222 -7.43 16.36 -19.52
N LEU A 223 -6.38 16.30 -20.35
CA LEU A 223 -5.68 17.47 -20.87
C LEU A 223 -6.32 17.93 -22.19
N ASP A 224 -6.69 19.22 -22.28
CA ASP A 224 -7.41 19.79 -23.43
C ASP A 224 -6.59 19.77 -24.75
N ASN A 225 -5.26 19.64 -24.67
CA ASN A 225 -4.38 19.53 -25.84
C ASN A 225 -4.24 18.09 -26.35
N ASN A 226 -5.36 17.44 -26.69
CA ASN A 226 -5.47 16.54 -27.85
C ASN A 226 -6.80 15.76 -27.85
N GLU A 227 -7.85 16.39 -28.39
CA GLU A 227 -9.06 15.68 -28.83
C GLU A 227 -8.79 14.65 -29.98
N GLN A 228 -7.56 14.57 -30.48
CA GLN A 228 -7.12 13.55 -31.47
C GLN A 228 -6.17 12.47 -30.92
N ILE A 229 -5.62 12.60 -29.70
CA ILE A 229 -4.76 11.54 -29.11
C ILE A 229 -5.61 10.41 -28.57
N VAL A 230 -6.82 10.67 -28.07
CA VAL A 230 -7.69 9.66 -27.43
C VAL A 230 -8.13 8.53 -28.37
N LYS A 231 -8.16 8.77 -29.70
CA LYS A 231 -8.48 7.72 -30.69
C LYS A 231 -7.27 6.90 -31.16
N ASN A 232 -6.06 7.47 -31.14
CA ASN A 232 -4.84 6.73 -31.49
C ASN A 232 -4.19 6.07 -30.27
N SER A 233 -4.43 6.57 -29.05
CA SER A 233 -3.93 5.96 -27.82
C SER A 233 -4.59 4.60 -27.52
N LEU A 234 -5.81 4.36 -28.01
CA LEU A 234 -6.48 3.06 -27.88
C LEU A 234 -5.92 1.97 -28.83
N ILE A 235 -5.18 2.36 -29.88
CA ILE A 235 -4.47 1.41 -30.76
C ILE A 235 -3.05 1.16 -30.23
N VAL A 236 -2.44 2.16 -29.58
CA VAL A 236 -1.10 2.04 -28.99
C VAL A 236 -1.14 1.33 -27.62
N SER A 237 -2.23 1.44 -26.84
CA SER A 237 -2.33 0.83 -25.50
C SER A 237 -2.58 -0.68 -25.47
N GLN A 238 -2.74 -1.34 -26.62
CA GLN A 238 -2.70 -2.81 -26.70
C GLN A 238 -1.35 -3.35 -27.17
N GLN A 239 -0.46 -2.50 -27.69
CA GLN A 239 0.87 -2.90 -28.17
C GLN A 239 2.02 -2.58 -27.20
N GLU A 240 1.84 -1.72 -26.20
CA GLU A 240 2.85 -1.42 -25.17
C GLU A 240 2.64 -2.16 -23.83
N LYS A 241 2.05 -3.36 -23.84
CA LYS A 241 2.34 -4.34 -22.78
C LYS A 241 3.69 -4.98 -23.05
N GLN A 242 4.77 -4.21 -23.05
CA GLN A 242 6.04 -4.70 -23.55
C GLN A 242 7.23 -4.13 -22.77
N GLN A 243 7.70 -4.99 -21.85
CA GLN A 243 9.11 -5.37 -21.68
C GLN A 243 9.82 -5.08 -20.35
N MET A 244 9.13 -5.20 -19.19
CA MET A 244 9.77 -5.09 -17.85
C MET A 244 10.87 -6.12 -17.51
N ARG A 245 11.38 -6.88 -18.48
CA ARG A 245 12.55 -7.74 -18.35
C ARG A 245 13.68 -7.19 -19.23
N SER A 246 14.82 -6.93 -18.60
CA SER A 246 16.06 -6.58 -19.29
C SER A 246 16.95 -7.81 -19.49
N GLU A 247 17.96 -7.68 -20.34
CA GLU A 247 18.94 -8.73 -20.58
C GLU A 247 19.78 -9.02 -19.32
N TRP A 248 20.25 -10.26 -19.21
CA TRP A 248 21.17 -10.65 -18.15
C TRP A 248 22.60 -10.36 -18.57
N SER A 249 23.33 -9.62 -17.74
CA SER A 249 24.77 -9.54 -17.87
C SER A 249 25.41 -10.86 -17.40
N ASP A 250 26.45 -11.31 -18.09
CA ASP A 250 27.20 -12.52 -17.74
C ASP A 250 27.79 -12.45 -16.31
N ASP A 251 28.01 -11.23 -15.79
CA ASP A 251 28.57 -10.95 -14.46
C ASP A 251 27.53 -10.61 -13.37
N PHE A 252 26.22 -10.70 -13.66
CA PHE A 252 25.20 -10.41 -12.65
C PHE A 252 25.28 -11.44 -11.49
N PRO A 253 25.46 -10.98 -10.23
CA PRO A 253 25.72 -11.89 -9.12
C PRO A 253 24.50 -12.75 -8.76
N ASP A 254 24.75 -13.85 -8.07
CA ASP A 254 23.68 -14.64 -7.46
C ASP A 254 22.94 -13.82 -6.39
N THR A 255 21.62 -14.00 -6.28
CA THR A 255 20.84 -13.41 -5.20
C THR A 255 21.35 -13.91 -3.86
N ILE A 256 21.55 -13.00 -2.91
CA ILE A 256 21.79 -13.35 -1.52
C ILE A 256 20.46 -13.80 -0.92
N ILE A 257 20.29 -15.12 -0.76
CA ILE A 257 19.15 -15.72 -0.06
C ILE A 257 19.58 -16.00 1.38
N ASP A 258 19.19 -15.12 2.31
CA ASP A 258 19.72 -15.10 3.68
C ASP A 258 19.29 -16.32 4.51
N ARG A 259 18.00 -16.68 4.41
CA ARG A 259 17.39 -17.76 5.18
C ARG A 259 16.80 -18.85 4.30
N LYS A 260 16.57 -20.02 4.89
CA LYS A 260 15.91 -21.13 4.18
C LYS A 260 14.45 -20.80 3.92
N LEU A 261 13.89 -21.40 2.87
CA LEU A 261 12.46 -21.32 2.61
C LEU A 261 11.69 -21.87 3.83
N GLY A 262 10.80 -21.06 4.38
CA GLY A 262 10.01 -21.41 5.57
C GLY A 262 10.41 -20.66 6.83
N ASP A 263 11.65 -20.19 6.95
CA ASP A 263 12.16 -19.54 8.17
C ASP A 263 11.34 -18.29 8.54
N ALA A 264 11.01 -17.45 7.56
CA ALA A 264 10.15 -16.29 7.80
C ALA A 264 8.74 -16.70 8.22
N THR A 265 8.12 -17.67 7.54
CA THR A 265 6.75 -18.13 7.87
C THR A 265 6.66 -18.82 9.23
N SER A 266 7.76 -19.36 9.76
CA SER A 266 7.83 -19.94 11.10
C SER A 266 8.02 -18.89 12.20
N HIS A 267 8.28 -17.63 11.86
CA HIS A 267 8.48 -16.57 12.83
C HIS A 267 7.15 -16.14 13.48
N PRO A 268 7.04 -16.01 14.81
CA PRO A 268 5.78 -15.65 15.49
C PRO A 268 5.14 -14.35 14.99
N LEU A 269 5.98 -13.39 14.56
CA LEU A 269 5.55 -12.08 14.08
C LEU A 269 5.19 -12.04 12.59
N TYR A 270 5.38 -13.14 11.85
CA TYR A 270 5.25 -13.17 10.39
C TYR A 270 3.86 -12.77 9.91
N GLU A 271 2.81 -13.35 10.49
CA GLU A 271 1.44 -13.11 10.06
C GLU A 271 1.04 -11.64 10.23
N ASN A 272 1.44 -11.01 11.33
CA ASN A 272 1.16 -9.60 11.57
C ASN A 272 1.98 -8.69 10.65
N ALA A 273 3.27 -9.01 10.47
CA ALA A 273 4.16 -8.31 9.54
C ALA A 273 3.63 -8.36 8.10
N LYS A 274 3.12 -9.52 7.67
CA LYS A 274 2.51 -9.72 6.35
C LYS A 274 1.21 -8.93 6.17
N LYS A 275 0.48 -8.68 7.27
CA LYS A 275 -0.78 -7.94 7.32
C LYS A 275 -0.62 -6.43 7.57
N GLY A 276 0.60 -5.89 7.59
CA GLY A 276 0.82 -4.44 7.67
C GLY A 276 1.37 -3.91 8.99
N SER A 277 1.66 -4.77 9.97
CA SER A 277 2.27 -4.33 11.23
C SER A 277 3.73 -3.93 11.00
N ILE A 278 4.01 -2.63 11.11
CA ILE A 278 5.36 -2.06 10.89
C ILE A 278 6.33 -2.56 11.96
N GLU A 279 5.91 -2.56 13.24
CA GLU A 279 6.75 -2.98 14.35
C GLU A 279 7.11 -4.47 14.25
N ASP A 280 6.12 -5.31 13.99
CA ASP A 280 6.32 -6.75 13.83
C ASP A 280 7.21 -7.07 12.62
N ALA A 281 7.05 -6.32 11.52
CA ALA A 281 7.90 -6.48 10.34
C ALA A 281 9.35 -6.05 10.62
N TYR A 282 9.56 -4.93 11.33
CA TYR A 282 10.89 -4.47 11.71
C TYR A 282 11.58 -5.47 12.64
N GLN A 283 10.87 -5.96 13.66
CA GLN A 283 11.42 -6.94 14.60
C GLN A 283 11.72 -8.27 13.91
N LEU A 284 10.81 -8.79 13.07
CA LEU A 284 11.07 -9.98 12.25
C LEU A 284 12.30 -9.82 11.35
N ALA A 285 12.42 -8.68 10.66
CA ALA A 285 13.58 -8.41 9.82
C ALA A 285 14.87 -8.32 10.65
N LYS A 286 14.82 -7.70 11.83
CA LYS A 286 15.96 -7.59 12.74
C LYS A 286 16.43 -8.95 13.26
N ASP A 287 15.51 -9.87 13.51
CA ASP A 287 15.81 -11.21 14.01
C ASP A 287 16.34 -12.16 12.91
N LEU A 288 15.89 -11.96 11.66
CA LEU A 288 16.21 -12.87 10.57
C LEU A 288 17.35 -12.41 9.65
N VAL A 289 17.58 -11.09 9.50
CA VAL A 289 18.68 -10.58 8.67
C VAL A 289 20.03 -10.87 9.33
N THR A 290 20.87 -11.68 8.69
CA THR A 290 22.15 -12.12 9.25
C THR A 290 23.30 -11.19 8.91
N ASP A 291 24.31 -11.16 9.78
CA ASP A 291 25.56 -10.43 9.51
C ASP A 291 26.34 -11.01 8.33
N ASP A 292 26.19 -12.31 8.02
CA ASP A 292 26.78 -12.94 6.83
C ASP A 292 26.21 -12.35 5.54
N ALA A 293 24.88 -12.23 5.43
CA ALA A 293 24.24 -11.61 4.28
C ALA A 293 24.61 -10.13 4.12
N VAL A 294 24.71 -9.41 5.24
CA VAL A 294 25.18 -8.01 5.27
C VAL A 294 26.61 -7.92 4.75
N ASN A 295 27.51 -8.80 5.18
CA ASN A 295 28.90 -8.82 4.72
C ASN A 295 29.01 -9.14 3.22
N LYS A 296 28.21 -10.10 2.72
CA LYS A 296 28.14 -10.41 1.28
C LYS A 296 27.65 -9.22 0.47
N LEU A 297 26.59 -8.52 0.91
CA LEU A 297 26.12 -7.30 0.25
C LEU A 297 27.19 -6.21 0.26
N LYS A 298 27.87 -6.01 1.39
CA LYS A 298 28.96 -5.03 1.51
C LYS A 298 30.09 -5.30 0.50
N GLN A 299 30.46 -6.56 0.30
CA GLN A 299 31.47 -6.96 -0.69
C GLN A 299 31.02 -6.68 -2.14
N LEU A 300 29.77 -7.00 -2.49
CA LEU A 300 29.22 -6.75 -3.83
C LEU A 300 29.12 -5.24 -4.15
N VAL A 301 28.70 -4.45 -3.16
CA VAL A 301 28.57 -2.99 -3.29
C VAL A 301 29.94 -2.34 -3.46
N GLY A 302 30.91 -2.68 -2.61
CA GLY A 302 32.21 -2.03 -2.57
C GLY A 302 32.08 -0.53 -2.33
N ASN A 303 32.72 0.28 -3.17
CA ASN A 303 32.70 1.76 -3.06
C ASN A 303 31.64 2.42 -3.94
N LYS A 304 30.70 1.65 -4.49
CA LYS A 304 29.66 2.18 -5.39
C LYS A 304 28.63 2.99 -4.59
N ASN A 305 28.16 4.09 -5.16
CA ASN A 305 27.05 4.87 -4.62
C ASN A 305 25.74 4.08 -4.75
N ALA A 306 25.43 3.25 -3.75
CA ALA A 306 24.34 2.29 -3.82
C ALA A 306 23.04 2.82 -3.20
N ILE A 307 21.92 2.18 -3.56
CA ILE A 307 20.60 2.43 -2.98
C ILE A 307 19.80 1.12 -2.87
N LEU A 308 19.09 0.94 -1.76
CA LEU A 308 18.24 -0.24 -1.51
C LEU A 308 16.84 0.04 -2.04
N ILE A 309 16.30 -0.87 -2.85
CA ILE A 309 14.98 -0.74 -3.46
C ILE A 309 14.14 -1.99 -3.12
N PRO A 310 13.25 -1.92 -2.12
CA PRO A 310 12.37 -3.03 -1.76
C PRO A 310 11.20 -3.18 -2.73
N VAL A 311 10.85 -4.44 -3.01
CA VAL A 311 9.57 -4.78 -3.61
C VAL A 311 8.47 -4.43 -2.61
N HIS A 312 7.71 -3.37 -2.89
CA HIS A 312 6.58 -2.94 -2.09
C HIS A 312 5.50 -2.37 -3.01
N ALA A 313 4.29 -2.14 -2.52
CA ALA A 313 3.18 -1.63 -3.31
C ALA A 313 2.67 -0.29 -2.73
N GLU A 314 1.88 0.46 -3.53
CA GLU A 314 1.30 1.80 -3.26
C GLU A 314 0.23 2.00 -2.13
N GLU A 315 -1.01 1.46 -2.20
CA GLU A 315 -2.02 1.43 -1.09
C GLU A 315 -1.51 1.17 0.36
N ALA A 316 -2.05 1.93 1.31
CA ALA A 316 -1.50 2.13 2.66
C ALA A 316 -2.06 1.23 3.79
N VAL A 317 -2.94 0.25 3.53
CA VAL A 317 -3.56 -0.56 4.61
C VAL A 317 -3.51 -2.06 4.29
N GLY A 318 -2.96 -2.87 5.20
CA GLY A 318 -3.03 -4.34 5.12
C GLY A 318 -1.92 -5.03 4.31
N ARG A 319 -0.79 -4.36 4.05
CA ARG A 319 0.23 -4.86 3.11
C ARG A 319 1.45 -5.48 3.76
N ASN A 320 2.13 -6.32 2.99
CA ASN A 320 3.36 -6.98 3.38
C ASN A 320 4.47 -5.94 3.66
N MET A 321 4.74 -5.66 4.93
CA MET A 321 5.78 -4.70 5.34
C MET A 321 7.18 -5.33 5.43
N ILE A 322 7.30 -6.64 5.19
CA ILE A 322 8.55 -7.38 5.35
C ILE A 322 9.67 -6.85 4.43
N PRO A 323 9.45 -6.63 3.11
CA PRO A 323 10.49 -6.07 2.23
C PRO A 323 11.01 -4.69 2.69
N VAL A 324 10.10 -3.80 3.09
CA VAL A 324 10.47 -2.44 3.57
C VAL A 324 11.24 -2.52 4.90
N ALA A 325 10.83 -3.41 5.80
CA ALA A 325 11.52 -3.65 7.05
C ALA A 325 12.94 -4.22 6.84
N ILE A 326 13.11 -5.17 5.92
CA ILE A 326 14.42 -5.68 5.52
C ILE A 326 15.30 -4.55 5.00
N ALA A 327 14.79 -3.71 4.07
CA ALA A 327 15.52 -2.56 3.55
C ALA A 327 15.96 -1.62 4.69
N THR A 328 15.10 -1.40 5.67
CA THR A 328 15.40 -0.56 6.84
C THR A 328 16.52 -1.15 7.71
N VAL A 329 16.50 -2.46 7.96
CA VAL A 329 17.56 -3.14 8.72
C VAL A 329 18.89 -3.14 7.98
N LEU A 330 18.87 -3.47 6.68
CA LEU A 330 20.07 -3.44 5.83
C LEU A 330 20.63 -2.02 5.70
N SER A 331 19.77 -1.01 5.56
CA SER A 331 20.17 0.40 5.51
C SER A 331 20.95 0.81 6.75
N LYS A 332 20.46 0.46 7.95
CA LYS A 332 21.15 0.74 9.22
C LYS A 332 22.50 0.02 9.33
N LYS A 333 22.59 -1.24 8.88
CA LYS A 333 23.83 -2.03 8.97
C LYS A 333 24.88 -1.63 7.91
N LEU A 334 24.44 -1.27 6.70
CA LEU A 334 25.30 -0.95 5.56
C LEU A 334 25.54 0.55 5.37
N HIS A 335 24.77 1.42 6.03
CA HIS A 335 24.75 2.88 5.81
C HIS A 335 24.38 3.25 4.36
N ILE A 336 23.50 2.48 3.73
CA ILE A 336 23.00 2.68 2.37
C ILE A 336 21.56 3.22 2.44
N PRO A 337 21.21 4.28 1.69
CA PRO A 337 19.84 4.81 1.70
C PRO A 337 18.83 3.83 1.10
N VAL A 338 17.56 3.96 1.50
CA VAL A 338 16.44 3.21 0.92
C VAL A 338 15.65 4.14 -0.01
N ASP A 339 15.30 3.65 -1.19
CA ASP A 339 14.34 4.29 -2.09
C ASP A 339 12.99 3.56 -2.03
N LEU A 340 11.92 4.30 -1.74
CA LEU A 340 10.55 3.78 -1.76
C LEU A 340 9.74 4.36 -2.93
N SER A 341 10.39 5.04 -3.87
CA SER A 341 9.72 5.70 -4.99
C SER A 341 9.23 4.70 -6.05
N ILE A 342 9.81 3.50 -6.12
CA ILE A 342 9.39 2.45 -7.05
C ILE A 342 8.42 1.49 -6.36
N VAL A 343 7.17 1.49 -6.80
CA VAL A 343 6.09 0.68 -6.25
C VAL A 343 5.65 -0.37 -7.26
N GLN A 344 5.14 -1.50 -6.77
CA GLN A 344 4.50 -2.52 -7.58
C GLN A 344 3.12 -2.01 -8.00
N ALA A 345 2.95 -1.72 -9.28
CA ALA A 345 1.69 -1.36 -9.90
C ALA A 345 0.77 -2.60 -9.92
N THR A 346 -0.33 -2.52 -9.17
CA THR A 346 -1.37 -3.56 -9.04
C THR A 346 -0.97 -4.79 -8.21
N LYS A 347 -1.87 -5.19 -7.28
CA LYS A 347 -1.76 -6.46 -6.57
C LYS A 347 -2.12 -7.60 -7.52
N VAL A 348 -1.12 -8.26 -8.09
CA VAL A 348 -1.31 -9.64 -8.57
C VAL A 348 -1.62 -10.47 -7.33
N SER A 349 -2.89 -10.76 -7.06
CA SER A 349 -3.28 -11.64 -5.95
C SER A 349 -2.67 -13.01 -6.17
N ARG A 350 -1.53 -13.27 -5.52
CA ARG A 350 -0.87 -14.57 -5.46
C ARG A 350 -1.47 -15.41 -4.34
N THR A 351 -2.77 -15.66 -4.38
CA THR A 351 -3.39 -16.65 -3.50
C THR A 351 -3.45 -17.98 -4.25
N GLY A 352 -2.47 -18.87 -3.98
CA GLY A 352 -2.52 -20.27 -4.41
C GLY A 352 -2.09 -20.61 -5.85
N GLY A 353 -1.58 -19.66 -6.64
CA GLY A 353 -1.15 -19.92 -8.03
C GLY A 353 0.09 -20.81 -8.14
N ASP A 354 0.03 -21.80 -9.06
CA ASP A 354 1.14 -22.68 -9.44
C ASP A 354 2.30 -21.91 -10.11
N GLY A 355 3.39 -22.60 -10.46
CA GLY A 355 4.54 -21.95 -11.12
C GLY A 355 4.19 -21.33 -12.48
N TRP A 356 3.14 -21.80 -13.16
CA TRP A 356 2.67 -21.23 -14.42
C TRP A 356 1.93 -19.91 -14.19
N HIS A 357 1.07 -19.83 -13.18
CA HIS A 357 0.41 -18.59 -12.80
C HIS A 357 1.43 -17.47 -12.49
N ARG A 358 2.53 -17.80 -11.81
CA ARG A 358 3.59 -16.83 -11.47
C ARG A 358 4.37 -16.34 -12.70
N LEU A 359 4.55 -17.22 -13.68
CA LEU A 359 5.19 -16.90 -14.95
C LEU A 359 4.30 -15.96 -15.78
N VAL A 360 3.00 -16.25 -15.84
CA VAL A 360 2.00 -15.48 -16.61
C VAL A 360 1.79 -14.09 -16.04
N TYR A 361 1.63 -13.99 -14.72
CA TYR A 361 1.33 -12.72 -14.04
C TYR A 361 2.58 -12.16 -13.37
N SER A 362 3.53 -11.72 -14.20
CA SER A 362 4.68 -10.95 -13.73
C SER A 362 4.22 -9.60 -13.15
N PRO A 363 4.78 -9.18 -12.01
CA PRO A 363 4.40 -7.92 -11.38
C PRO A 363 4.85 -6.73 -12.23
N ALA A 364 4.01 -5.72 -12.32
CA ALA A 364 4.36 -4.44 -12.89
C ALA A 364 4.91 -3.50 -11.82
N PHE A 365 5.76 -2.57 -12.22
CA PHE A 365 6.36 -1.55 -11.36
C PHE A 365 6.20 -0.18 -12.01
N ASP A 366 6.07 0.84 -11.16
CA ASP A 366 6.00 2.24 -11.54
C ASP A 366 6.72 3.08 -10.49
N GLY A 367 7.03 4.34 -10.82
CA GLY A 367 7.66 5.31 -9.95
C GLY A 367 9.09 5.66 -10.32
N MET A 368 9.67 6.62 -9.59
CA MET A 368 10.92 7.27 -10.01
C MET A 368 12.14 6.37 -9.77
N VAL A 369 12.94 6.16 -10.82
CA VAL A 369 14.23 5.47 -10.71
C VAL A 369 15.32 6.48 -10.30
N PRO A 370 16.04 6.25 -9.18
CA PRO A 370 17.10 7.15 -8.75
C PRO A 370 18.26 7.19 -9.77
N LYS A 371 18.61 8.38 -10.23
CA LYS A 371 19.72 8.63 -11.15
C LYS A 371 21.06 8.52 -10.43
N ASP A 372 22.10 8.12 -11.16
CA ASP A 372 23.50 8.08 -10.70
C ASP A 372 23.76 7.24 -9.45
N LYS A 373 22.89 6.24 -9.21
CA LYS A 373 23.00 5.26 -8.13
C LYS A 373 22.92 3.84 -8.65
N TYR A 374 23.56 2.93 -7.93
CA TYR A 374 23.50 1.50 -8.20
C TYR A 374 22.47 0.84 -7.29
N ALA A 375 21.43 0.27 -7.89
CA ALA A 375 20.33 -0.33 -7.17
C ALA A 375 20.69 -1.72 -6.63
N ILE A 376 20.31 -1.96 -5.36
CA ILE A 376 20.22 -3.25 -4.71
C ILE A 376 18.75 -3.54 -4.54
N ILE A 377 18.22 -4.46 -5.33
CA ILE A 377 16.80 -4.83 -5.28
C ILE A 377 16.56 -5.91 -4.24
N LEU A 378 15.44 -5.86 -3.52
CA LEU A 378 15.19 -6.84 -2.47
C LEU A 378 13.72 -7.19 -2.27
N ASP A 379 13.47 -8.45 -1.90
CA ASP A 379 12.14 -9.01 -1.66
C ASP A 379 12.15 -9.89 -0.39
N ASP A 380 10.97 -10.29 0.09
CA ASP A 380 10.87 -11.19 1.24
C ASP A 380 11.23 -12.64 0.91
N THR A 381 10.82 -13.12 -0.27
CA THR A 381 10.97 -14.52 -0.67
C THR A 381 11.27 -14.65 -2.16
N GLN A 382 12.44 -15.21 -2.50
CA GLN A 382 12.74 -15.61 -3.86
C GLN A 382 12.31 -17.07 -4.11
N THR A 383 11.35 -17.24 -5.02
CA THR A 383 10.98 -18.56 -5.57
C THR A 383 11.62 -18.76 -6.94
N GLN A 384 10.91 -18.45 -8.03
CA GLN A 384 11.46 -18.48 -9.39
C GLN A 384 12.23 -17.20 -9.75
N GLY A 385 12.05 -16.11 -8.99
CA GLY A 385 12.79 -14.85 -9.23
C GLY A 385 12.10 -13.84 -10.16
N GLY A 386 10.93 -14.16 -10.69
CA GLY A 386 10.22 -13.28 -11.64
C GLY A 386 9.90 -11.88 -11.11
N THR A 387 9.62 -11.72 -9.81
CA THR A 387 9.44 -10.39 -9.20
C THR A 387 10.69 -9.52 -9.32
N LEU A 388 11.83 -10.04 -8.84
CA LEU A 388 13.10 -9.33 -8.84
C LEU A 388 13.60 -9.06 -10.26
N ALA A 389 13.39 -10.00 -11.18
CA ALA A 389 13.71 -9.80 -12.59
C ALA A 389 12.84 -8.72 -13.24
N SER A 390 11.57 -8.60 -12.85
CA SER A 390 10.67 -7.54 -13.36
C SER A 390 11.04 -6.16 -12.79
N LEU A 391 11.41 -6.10 -11.50
CA LEU A 391 11.92 -4.87 -10.88
C LEU A 391 13.26 -4.44 -11.50
N LYS A 392 14.15 -5.40 -11.78
CA LYS A 392 15.42 -5.14 -12.49
C LYS A 392 15.17 -4.53 -13.86
N GLY A 393 14.29 -5.15 -14.67
CA GLY A 393 13.99 -4.64 -16.00
C GLY A 393 13.40 -3.23 -15.95
N TYR A 394 12.44 -2.99 -15.05
CA TYR A 394 11.90 -1.63 -14.85
C TYR A 394 12.98 -0.58 -14.54
N ILE A 395 13.90 -0.90 -13.63
CA ILE A 395 15.00 0.02 -13.26
C ILE A 395 15.92 0.29 -14.45
N GLU A 396 16.32 -0.75 -15.18
CA GLU A 396 17.29 -0.64 -16.27
C GLU A 396 16.72 0.00 -17.53
N GLU A 397 15.45 -0.25 -17.86
CA GLU A 397 14.74 0.43 -18.95
C GLU A 397 14.62 1.94 -18.70
N ASN A 398 14.52 2.33 -17.43
CA ASN A 398 14.51 3.72 -16.98
C ASN A 398 15.93 4.26 -16.69
N LYS A 399 16.96 3.70 -17.34
CA LYS A 399 18.37 4.13 -17.28
C LYS A 399 19.02 4.02 -15.90
N GLY A 400 18.43 3.24 -14.99
CA GLY A 400 19.08 2.82 -13.74
C GLY A 400 20.01 1.63 -13.97
N LYS A 401 20.71 1.22 -12.90
CA LYS A 401 21.58 0.05 -12.93
C LYS A 401 21.43 -0.79 -11.67
N VAL A 402 21.04 -2.05 -11.81
CA VAL A 402 20.96 -3.01 -10.70
C VAL A 402 22.29 -3.76 -10.58
N ILE A 403 22.84 -3.86 -9.37
CA ILE A 403 24.14 -4.51 -9.11
C ILE A 403 24.05 -5.73 -8.20
N ALA A 404 22.96 -5.87 -7.45
CA ALA A 404 22.77 -6.97 -6.53
C ALA A 404 21.28 -7.18 -6.26
N SER A 405 20.95 -8.41 -5.88
CA SER A 405 19.62 -8.80 -5.40
C SER A 405 19.73 -9.48 -4.04
N TYR A 406 18.73 -9.26 -3.21
CA TYR A 406 18.60 -9.86 -1.89
C TYR A 406 17.19 -10.45 -1.71
N ALA A 407 17.09 -11.61 -1.07
CA ALA A 407 15.83 -12.13 -0.57
C ALA A 407 16.01 -12.66 0.86
N LEU A 408 15.07 -12.32 1.76
CA LEU A 408 15.17 -12.80 3.14
C LEU A 408 15.06 -14.32 3.21
N THR A 409 14.15 -14.92 2.44
CA THR A 409 14.01 -16.37 2.36
C THR A 409 14.00 -16.87 0.92
N GLY A 410 14.29 -18.15 0.74
CA GLY A 410 14.19 -18.77 -0.57
C GLY A 410 14.78 -20.17 -0.59
N LYS A 411 14.65 -20.82 -1.74
CA LYS A 411 15.32 -22.10 -2.00
C LYS A 411 16.79 -21.81 -2.29
N GLN A 412 17.71 -22.41 -1.53
CA GLN A 412 19.15 -22.14 -1.62
C GLN A 412 19.76 -22.54 -2.98
N TYR A 413 19.14 -23.47 -3.69
CA TYR A 413 19.52 -23.78 -5.07
C TYR A 413 19.00 -22.75 -6.09
N SER A 414 18.07 -21.87 -5.68
CA SER A 414 17.41 -20.87 -6.52
C SER A 414 18.09 -19.50 -6.52
N VAL A 415 19.34 -19.42 -6.05
CA VAL A 415 20.09 -18.16 -5.90
C VAL A 415 20.36 -17.47 -7.24
N GLN A 416 20.58 -18.24 -8.31
CA GLN A 416 20.89 -17.71 -9.62
C GLN A 416 19.63 -17.16 -10.30
N LEU A 417 19.56 -15.83 -10.48
CA LEU A 417 18.54 -15.18 -11.31
C LEU A 417 18.91 -15.21 -12.79
N ARG A 418 20.17 -14.90 -13.12
CA ARG A 418 20.67 -14.82 -14.49
C ARG A 418 20.44 -16.13 -15.23
N LEU A 419 19.89 -16.06 -16.43
CA LEU A 419 19.74 -17.23 -17.27
C LEU A 419 21.09 -17.64 -17.87
N SER A 420 21.50 -18.88 -17.60
CA SER A 420 22.72 -19.44 -18.20
C SER A 420 22.55 -19.72 -19.69
N LYS A 421 23.65 -19.57 -20.44
CA LYS A 421 23.70 -19.86 -21.89
C LYS A 421 23.30 -21.31 -22.18
N ASP A 422 23.71 -22.25 -21.34
CA ASP A 422 23.37 -23.67 -21.46
C ASP A 422 21.86 -23.91 -21.28
N THR A 423 21.24 -23.33 -20.24
CA THR A 423 19.79 -23.46 -20.03
C THR A 423 18.98 -22.78 -21.12
N LEU A 424 19.43 -21.63 -21.63
CA LEU A 424 18.79 -20.97 -22.77
C LEU A 424 18.89 -21.83 -24.05
N ALA A 425 20.05 -22.44 -24.29
CA ALA A 425 20.25 -23.34 -25.43
C ALA A 425 19.35 -24.59 -25.31
N GLU A 426 19.23 -25.18 -24.11
CA GLU A 426 18.31 -26.29 -23.87
C GLU A 426 16.84 -25.88 -24.06
N LEU A 427 16.45 -24.71 -23.53
CA LEU A 427 15.09 -24.18 -23.69
C LEU A 427 14.75 -23.97 -25.16
N ARG A 428 15.65 -23.36 -25.94
CA ARG A 428 15.47 -23.16 -27.39
C ARG A 428 15.49 -24.46 -28.17
N SER A 429 16.31 -25.44 -27.79
CA SER A 429 16.33 -26.76 -28.42
C SER A 429 15.00 -27.50 -28.24
N LYS A 430 14.31 -27.33 -27.11
CA LYS A 430 13.04 -28.01 -26.81
C LYS A 430 11.80 -27.22 -27.24
N TYR A 431 11.85 -25.89 -27.14
CA TYR A 431 10.69 -25.00 -27.26
C TYR A 431 10.90 -23.83 -28.22
N GLY A 432 11.96 -23.83 -29.04
CA GLY A 432 12.32 -22.71 -29.92
C GLY A 432 11.20 -22.28 -30.88
N GLU A 433 10.34 -23.22 -31.30
CA GLU A 433 9.17 -22.90 -32.12
C GLU A 433 8.15 -21.97 -31.43
N LEU A 434 8.13 -21.95 -30.09
CA LEU A 434 7.29 -21.04 -29.32
C LEU A 434 7.89 -19.64 -29.19
N GLU A 435 9.18 -19.42 -29.45
CA GLU A 435 9.85 -18.16 -29.09
C GLU A 435 9.25 -16.95 -29.82
N SER A 436 8.80 -17.13 -31.07
CA SER A 436 8.07 -16.09 -31.82
C SER A 436 6.70 -15.77 -31.22
N TRP A 437 5.96 -16.79 -30.75
CA TRP A 437 4.69 -16.58 -30.06
C TRP A 437 4.93 -15.96 -28.68
N TRP A 438 5.92 -16.45 -27.95
CA TRP A 438 6.30 -15.98 -26.63
C TRP A 438 6.66 -14.50 -26.65
N LYS A 439 7.44 -14.04 -27.63
CA LYS A 439 7.77 -12.62 -27.81
C LYS A 439 6.54 -11.75 -28.03
N LYS A 440 5.55 -12.24 -28.78
CA LYS A 440 4.25 -11.53 -28.94
C LYS A 440 3.46 -11.51 -27.62
N GLU A 441 3.50 -12.60 -26.87
CA GLU A 441 2.68 -12.83 -25.68
C GLU A 441 3.20 -12.11 -24.41
N PHE A 442 4.52 -12.07 -24.23
CA PHE A 442 5.21 -11.52 -23.05
C PHE A 442 6.01 -10.26 -23.36
N GLY A 443 6.26 -9.99 -24.63
CA GLY A 443 7.00 -8.82 -25.06
C GLY A 443 8.51 -8.97 -25.13
N TYR A 444 9.08 -10.07 -24.64
CA TYR A 444 10.50 -10.39 -24.69
C TYR A 444 10.68 -11.83 -25.15
N ASP A 445 11.85 -12.19 -25.67
CA ASP A 445 12.19 -13.57 -26.03
C ASP A 445 12.71 -14.39 -24.84
N PHE A 446 13.08 -15.65 -25.04
CA PHE A 446 13.48 -16.52 -23.93
C PHE A 446 14.73 -16.06 -23.17
N SER A 447 15.58 -15.20 -23.75
CA SER A 447 16.82 -14.75 -23.13
C SER A 447 16.61 -13.94 -21.83
N ARG A 448 15.41 -13.40 -21.63
CA ARG A 448 15.10 -12.54 -20.46
C ARG A 448 14.30 -13.24 -19.36
N LEU A 449 14.07 -14.54 -19.51
CA LEU A 449 13.60 -15.39 -18.42
C LEU A 449 14.66 -15.48 -17.32
N THR A 450 14.25 -15.74 -16.10
CA THR A 450 15.18 -16.19 -15.05
C THR A 450 15.59 -17.64 -15.27
N GLU A 451 16.73 -18.06 -14.70
CA GLU A 451 17.18 -19.46 -14.72
C GLU A 451 16.06 -20.43 -14.28
N TRP A 452 15.35 -20.10 -13.20
CA TRP A 452 14.35 -20.98 -12.61
C TRP A 452 12.98 -20.91 -13.26
N GLU A 453 12.66 -19.84 -13.99
CA GLU A 453 11.52 -19.85 -14.92
C GLU A 453 11.82 -20.75 -16.13
N ALA A 454 13.01 -20.65 -16.73
CA ALA A 454 13.42 -21.49 -17.86
C ALA A 454 13.48 -22.98 -17.47
N ARG A 455 14.15 -23.31 -16.35
CA ARG A 455 14.17 -24.68 -15.82
C ARG A 455 12.79 -25.19 -15.45
N PHE A 456 11.89 -24.33 -14.97
CA PHE A 456 10.52 -24.74 -14.66
C PHE A 456 9.77 -25.17 -15.93
N ILE A 457 9.91 -24.42 -17.03
CA ILE A 457 9.33 -24.78 -18.33
C ILE A 457 9.94 -26.10 -18.82
N ILE A 458 11.26 -26.23 -18.82
CA ILE A 458 11.98 -27.45 -19.25
C ILE A 458 11.54 -28.68 -18.44
N ASN A 459 11.47 -28.53 -17.12
CA ASN A 459 11.14 -29.63 -16.21
C ASN A 459 9.65 -29.96 -16.17
N SER A 460 8.80 -29.16 -16.79
CA SER A 460 7.37 -29.47 -16.92
C SER A 460 7.11 -30.70 -17.77
N ARG A 461 8.07 -31.09 -18.64
CA ARG A 461 7.99 -32.20 -19.60
C ARG A 461 6.77 -32.12 -20.54
N LYS A 462 6.18 -30.93 -20.66
CA LYS A 462 5.08 -30.63 -21.56
C LYS A 462 5.59 -30.47 -22.99
N THR A 463 4.75 -30.82 -23.97
CA THR A 463 5.01 -30.45 -25.37
C THR A 463 4.91 -28.93 -25.55
N PRO A 464 5.46 -28.36 -26.63
CA PRO A 464 5.32 -26.94 -26.91
C PRO A 464 3.87 -26.44 -26.94
N ASP A 465 2.97 -27.19 -27.59
CA ASP A 465 1.54 -26.87 -27.61
C ASP A 465 0.91 -26.90 -26.21
N GLU A 466 1.28 -27.88 -25.37
CA GLU A 466 0.81 -27.95 -23.98
C GLU A 466 1.30 -26.77 -23.15
N VAL A 467 2.54 -26.31 -23.32
CA VAL A 467 3.08 -25.11 -22.66
C VAL A 467 2.28 -23.88 -23.09
N ARG A 468 2.10 -23.68 -24.40
CA ARG A 468 1.32 -22.57 -24.96
C ARG A 468 -0.11 -22.57 -24.40
N ASN A 469 -0.79 -23.70 -24.49
CA ASN A 469 -2.18 -23.83 -24.03
C ASN A 469 -2.30 -23.66 -22.52
N THR A 470 -1.32 -24.14 -21.73
CA THR A 470 -1.27 -23.91 -20.28
C THR A 470 -1.19 -22.42 -19.98
N ILE A 471 -0.29 -21.68 -20.65
CA ILE A 471 -0.15 -20.23 -20.46
C ILE A 471 -1.43 -19.49 -20.83
N LEU A 472 -2.02 -19.78 -21.99
CA LEU A 472 -3.25 -19.15 -22.44
C LEU A 472 -4.42 -19.39 -21.48
N ALA A 473 -4.56 -20.63 -20.97
CA ALA A 473 -5.60 -20.97 -20.01
C ALA A 473 -5.48 -20.19 -18.69
N ARG A 474 -4.26 -19.90 -18.22
CA ARG A 474 -4.06 -19.08 -17.00
C ARG A 474 -4.33 -17.60 -17.21
N LYS A 475 -4.27 -17.08 -18.44
CA LYS A 475 -4.60 -15.67 -18.74
C LYS A 475 -6.10 -15.39 -18.78
N GLN A 476 -6.91 -16.42 -19.00
CA GLN A 476 -8.37 -16.33 -19.08
C GLN A 476 -9.07 -16.62 -17.75
N ALA A 477 -8.31 -17.10 -16.75
CA ALA A 477 -8.75 -17.39 -15.39
C ALA A 477 -8.21 -16.31 -14.44
#